data_AF-A0AAV1IMP5-F1
#
_entry.id   AF-A0AAV1IMP5-F1
#
_cell.length_a   1.000
_cell.length_b   1.000
_cell.length_c   1.000
_cell.angle_alpha   90.00
_cell.angle_beta   90.00
_cell.angle_gamma   90.00
#
_symmetry.space_group_name_H-M   'P 1'
#
loop_
_entity.id
_entity.type
_entity.pdbx_description
1 polymer ?
#
loop_
_entity_poly.entity_id
_entity_poly.type
_entity_poly.pdbx_seq_one_letter_code
_entity_poly.pdbx_strand_id
1 'polypeptide(L)'
;MAAADMIYTRGGAADDRGGSMMQKHADKLQQEKEEQCMSNIKSEMPTVSPAVLALALHEVDWDVRAAVQLVSLFMDARGGELDDLQQSHAAARKDTTRAGAEQALGSDDSSPSRAQHRKKSKAKKDKSKKDKKHKKRRLPQMEKDPHARSEQFGKHGILREADADRYSSEFVLWAIEVKGVDVELLPKWEEKDLFKTFMEDYNTGTLPHKKYYDLIAYDKKKALRAAEDGSDNDVEKAVFNDEAEVAAARKRNEVISQQERLREAYNELKYTAPDKVEAMRDQEMTRLKMSLAYRTGDRETADMLANKLKSDEAKQRDAAAEPIN
;
A
#
# COMPACT_ATOMS: atom_id res chain seq x y z
N MET A 1 62.06 34.56 13.94
CA MET A 1 62.18 34.00 12.57
C MET A 1 61.47 32.65 12.59
N ALA A 2 60.15 32.63 12.40
CA ALA A 2 59.45 32.59 11.12
C ALA A 2 59.58 31.23 10.41
N ALA A 3 58.55 30.39 10.56
CA ALA A 3 57.99 29.51 9.53
C ALA A 3 56.71 28.84 10.09
N ALA A 4 55.55 29.38 9.70
CA ALA A 4 54.31 28.62 9.65
C ALA A 4 54.30 27.87 8.31
N ASP A 5 53.92 26.59 8.27
CA ASP A 5 52.95 26.11 7.26
C ASP A 5 52.53 24.63 7.44
N MET A 6 51.21 24.46 7.35
CA MET A 6 50.48 23.32 6.79
C MET A 6 50.55 21.94 7.45
N ILE A 7 49.71 21.77 8.48
CA ILE A 7 49.10 20.47 8.80
C ILE A 7 47.97 20.23 7.76
N TYR A 8 48.26 19.43 6.74
CA TYR A 8 47.21 18.91 5.84
C TYR A 8 46.39 17.84 6.56
N THR A 9 45.33 18.26 7.23
CA THR A 9 44.22 17.38 7.62
C THR A 9 43.38 17.09 6.37
N ARG A 10 43.69 16.00 5.65
CA ARG A 10 42.80 15.51 4.60
C ARG A 10 41.57 14.90 5.25
N GLY A 11 40.48 15.67 5.25
CA GLY A 11 39.16 15.20 5.68
C GLY A 11 38.78 13.91 4.96
N GLY A 12 38.47 12.87 5.73
CA GLY A 12 37.81 11.68 5.24
C GLY A 12 36.38 12.03 4.87
N ALA A 13 36.17 12.38 3.60
CA ALA A 13 34.87 12.25 2.97
C ALA A 13 34.45 10.77 3.10
N ALA A 14 33.21 10.52 3.50
CA ALA A 14 32.61 9.20 3.36
C ALA A 14 32.79 8.77 1.90
N ASP A 15 33.51 7.67 1.69
CA ASP A 15 33.75 7.13 0.36
C ASP A 15 32.40 6.63 -0.19
N ASP A 16 31.72 7.44 -1.00
CA ASP A 16 30.66 7.03 -1.93
C ASP A 16 31.21 6.16 -3.09
N ARG A 17 32.35 5.48 -2.87
CA ARG A 17 32.90 4.49 -3.79
C ARG A 17 32.10 3.22 -3.59
N GLY A 18 30.92 3.16 -4.21
CA GLY A 18 30.06 1.98 -4.17
C GLY A 18 30.89 0.70 -4.30
N GLY A 19 30.74 -0.21 -3.33
CA GLY A 19 31.40 -1.51 -3.14
C GLY A 19 32.86 -1.63 -3.61
N SER A 20 33.76 -2.12 -2.74
CA SER A 20 35.10 -2.54 -3.17
C SER A 20 35.02 -3.37 -4.47
N MET A 21 35.96 -3.22 -5.41
CA MET A 21 35.97 -4.02 -6.66
C MET A 21 35.86 -5.53 -6.39
N MET A 22 36.36 -5.99 -5.25
CA MET A 22 36.20 -7.36 -4.76
C MET A 22 34.75 -7.70 -4.40
N GLN A 23 34.03 -6.76 -3.78
CA GLN A 23 32.60 -6.89 -3.48
C GLN A 23 31.77 -6.92 -4.76
N LYS A 24 32.05 -6.02 -5.72
CA LYS A 24 31.40 -6.06 -7.05
C LYS A 24 31.63 -7.38 -7.78
N HIS A 25 32.83 -7.94 -7.67
CA HIS A 25 33.13 -9.24 -8.26
C HIS A 25 32.40 -10.38 -7.53
N ALA A 26 32.32 -10.34 -6.20
CA ALA A 26 31.57 -11.31 -5.41
C ALA A 26 30.06 -11.23 -5.71
N ASP A 27 29.51 -10.02 -5.79
CA ASP A 27 28.10 -9.77 -6.14
C ASP A 27 27.80 -10.23 -7.56
N LYS A 28 28.73 -10.01 -8.51
CA LYS A 28 28.60 -10.50 -9.89
C LYS A 28 28.61 -12.03 -9.96
N LEU A 29 29.51 -12.69 -9.23
CA LEU A 29 29.53 -14.16 -9.14
C LEU A 29 28.25 -14.71 -8.52
N GLN A 30 27.71 -13.99 -7.53
CA GLN A 30 26.45 -14.34 -6.90
C GLN A 30 25.30 -14.18 -7.90
N GLN A 31 25.19 -13.06 -8.61
CA GLN A 31 24.17 -12.85 -9.65
C GLN A 31 24.22 -13.92 -10.76
N GLU A 32 25.41 -14.27 -11.23
CA GLU A 32 25.57 -15.34 -12.23
C GLU A 32 25.10 -16.70 -11.69
N LYS A 33 25.37 -17.01 -10.41
CA LYS A 33 24.86 -18.21 -9.75
C LYS A 33 23.33 -18.19 -9.66
N GLU A 34 22.75 -17.06 -9.28
CA GLU A 34 21.30 -16.87 -9.14
C GLU A 34 20.59 -17.02 -10.49
N GLU A 35 21.13 -16.41 -11.55
CA GLU A 35 20.62 -16.51 -12.91
C GLU A 35 20.66 -17.95 -13.44
N GLN A 36 21.74 -18.69 -13.16
CA GLN A 36 21.86 -20.11 -13.52
C GLN A 36 20.83 -20.97 -12.80
N CYS A 37 20.63 -20.76 -11.49
CA CYS A 37 19.61 -21.47 -10.73
C CYS A 37 18.20 -21.14 -11.25
N MET A 38 17.92 -19.88 -11.55
CA MET A 38 16.65 -19.42 -12.12
C MET A 38 16.40 -19.98 -13.54
N SER A 39 17.43 -20.08 -14.39
CA SER A 39 17.27 -20.69 -15.71
C SER A 39 16.97 -22.18 -15.63
N ASN A 40 17.66 -22.89 -14.71
CA ASN A 40 17.49 -24.32 -14.52
C ASN A 40 16.11 -24.66 -13.94
N ILE A 41 15.65 -23.94 -12.90
CA ILE A 41 14.32 -24.20 -12.33
C ILE A 41 13.19 -23.86 -13.32
N LYS A 42 13.39 -22.84 -14.16
CA LYS A 42 12.43 -22.46 -15.20
C LYS A 42 12.33 -23.50 -16.31
N SER A 43 13.42 -24.20 -16.65
CA SER A 43 13.36 -25.34 -17.59
C SER A 43 12.64 -26.55 -17.01
N GLU A 44 12.79 -26.79 -15.70
CA GLU A 44 12.12 -27.90 -15.01
C GLU A 44 10.62 -27.63 -14.81
N MET A 45 10.24 -26.37 -14.49
CA MET A 45 8.87 -25.97 -14.18
C MET A 45 8.44 -24.74 -14.98
N PRO A 46 8.15 -24.88 -16.30
CA PRO A 46 7.75 -23.75 -17.15
C PRO A 46 6.35 -23.21 -16.85
N THR A 47 5.50 -23.98 -16.17
CA THR A 47 4.10 -23.63 -15.86
C THR A 47 3.99 -22.68 -14.67
N VAL A 48 5.00 -22.63 -13.79
CA VAL A 48 4.96 -21.88 -12.54
C VAL A 48 5.48 -20.46 -12.77
N SER A 49 4.85 -19.46 -12.12
CA SER A 49 5.24 -18.06 -12.24
C SER A 49 6.70 -17.83 -11.80
N PRO A 50 7.52 -17.05 -12.54
CA PRO A 50 8.90 -16.75 -12.17
C PRO A 50 9.07 -16.17 -10.77
N ALA A 51 8.09 -15.42 -10.27
CA ALA A 51 8.11 -14.85 -8.93
C ALA A 51 8.05 -15.93 -7.84
N VAL A 52 7.25 -16.99 -8.04
CA VAL A 52 7.12 -18.09 -7.08
C VAL A 52 8.39 -18.95 -7.10
N LEU A 53 8.97 -19.15 -8.28
CA LEU A 53 10.24 -19.86 -8.43
C LEU A 53 11.41 -19.12 -7.75
N ALA A 54 11.46 -17.79 -7.85
CA ALA A 54 12.46 -16.97 -7.16
C ALA A 54 12.33 -17.05 -5.63
N LEU A 55 11.10 -16.99 -5.10
CA LEU A 55 10.86 -17.14 -3.67
C LEU A 55 11.24 -18.54 -3.17
N ALA A 56 10.92 -19.58 -3.94
CA ALA A 56 11.30 -20.95 -3.58
C ALA A 56 12.82 -21.16 -3.60
N LEU A 57 13.56 -20.52 -4.50
CA LEU A 57 15.02 -20.59 -4.53
C LEU A 57 15.68 -19.80 -3.38
N HIS A 58 15.11 -18.65 -3.00
CA HIS A 58 15.61 -17.87 -1.87
C HIS A 58 15.46 -18.62 -0.53
N GLU A 59 14.37 -19.37 -0.36
CA GLU A 59 14.11 -20.13 0.88
C GLU A 59 15.03 -21.36 1.04
N VAL A 60 15.64 -21.81 -0.06
CA VAL A 60 16.43 -23.05 -0.09
C VAL A 60 17.87 -22.80 -0.54
N ASP A 61 18.39 -21.61 -0.24
CA ASP A 61 19.78 -21.22 -0.49
C ASP A 61 20.26 -21.52 -1.94
N TRP A 62 19.36 -21.34 -2.91
CA TRP A 62 19.61 -21.53 -4.33
C TRP A 62 19.84 -22.99 -4.78
N ASP A 63 19.31 -23.98 -4.06
CA ASP A 63 19.23 -25.37 -4.52
C ASP A 63 17.99 -25.61 -5.41
N VAL A 64 18.24 -25.87 -6.70
CA VAL A 64 17.22 -26.13 -7.71
C VAL A 64 16.36 -27.35 -7.35
N ARG A 65 16.96 -28.43 -6.84
CA ARG A 65 16.25 -29.71 -6.65
C ARG A 65 15.30 -29.65 -5.47
N ALA A 66 15.73 -29.00 -4.40
CA ALA A 66 14.90 -28.82 -3.22
C ALA A 66 13.82 -27.74 -3.43
N ALA A 67 14.10 -26.69 -4.22
CA ALA A 67 13.08 -25.73 -4.64
C ALA A 67 11.97 -26.36 -5.49
N VAL A 68 12.30 -27.25 -6.43
CA VAL A 68 11.29 -28.00 -7.22
C VAL A 68 10.40 -28.87 -6.31
N GLN A 69 10.97 -29.53 -5.30
CA GLN A 69 10.22 -30.35 -4.34
C GLN A 69 9.27 -29.50 -3.50
N LEU A 70 9.71 -28.33 -3.03
CA LEU A 70 8.86 -27.40 -2.28
C LEU A 70 7.69 -26.90 -3.12
N VAL A 71 7.95 -26.54 -4.38
CA VAL A 71 6.90 -26.08 -5.30
C VAL A 71 5.95 -27.22 -5.66
N SER A 72 6.44 -28.45 -5.86
CA SER A 72 5.56 -29.60 -6.13
C SER A 72 4.68 -29.92 -4.92
N LEU A 73 5.25 -29.99 -3.71
CA LEU A 73 4.50 -30.20 -2.47
C LEU A 73 3.42 -29.13 -2.27
N PHE A 74 3.74 -27.88 -2.56
CA PHE A 74 2.79 -26.77 -2.47
C PHE A 74 1.66 -26.89 -3.52
N MET A 75 1.99 -27.26 -4.76
CA MET A 75 1.00 -27.47 -5.81
C MET A 75 0.11 -28.69 -5.52
N ASP A 76 0.66 -29.76 -4.96
CA ASP A 76 -0.10 -30.94 -4.56
C ASP A 76 -1.03 -30.63 -3.37
N ALA A 77 -0.55 -29.88 -2.38
CA ALA A 77 -1.34 -29.46 -1.22
C ALA A 77 -2.49 -28.50 -1.61
N ARG A 78 -2.21 -27.51 -2.48
CA ARG A 78 -3.24 -26.58 -2.97
C ARG A 78 -4.12 -27.15 -4.07
N GLY A 79 -3.66 -28.18 -4.78
CA GLY A 79 -4.48 -28.92 -5.74
C GLY A 79 -5.67 -29.59 -5.07
N GLY A 80 -5.45 -30.17 -3.87
CA GLY A 80 -6.53 -30.68 -3.03
C GLY A 80 -7.48 -29.59 -2.55
N GLU A 81 -6.93 -28.45 -2.10
CA GLU A 81 -7.73 -27.32 -1.63
C GLU A 81 -8.59 -26.67 -2.74
N LEU A 82 -8.07 -26.60 -3.96
CA LEU A 82 -8.82 -26.11 -5.13
C LEU A 82 -9.92 -27.08 -5.57
N ASP A 83 -9.69 -28.38 -5.51
CA ASP A 83 -10.71 -29.39 -5.85
C ASP A 83 -11.81 -29.42 -4.77
N ASP A 84 -11.45 -29.27 -3.49
CA ASP A 84 -12.40 -29.11 -2.38
C ASP A 84 -13.23 -27.81 -2.49
N LEU A 85 -12.61 -26.71 -2.92
CA LEU A 85 -13.30 -25.45 -3.20
C LEU A 85 -14.22 -25.54 -4.42
N GLN A 86 -13.83 -26.28 -5.46
CA GLN A 86 -14.68 -26.51 -6.63
C GLN A 86 -15.84 -27.46 -6.32
N GLN A 87 -15.62 -28.50 -5.51
CA GLN A 87 -16.66 -29.41 -5.04
C GLN A 87 -17.65 -28.71 -4.10
N SER A 88 -17.18 -27.84 -3.20
CA SER A 88 -18.06 -27.02 -2.34
C SER A 88 -18.87 -25.98 -3.12
N HIS A 89 -18.29 -25.33 -4.14
CA HIS A 89 -19.04 -24.46 -5.05
C HIS A 89 -20.07 -25.23 -5.91
N ALA A 90 -19.75 -26.46 -6.34
CA ALA A 90 -20.68 -27.32 -7.06
C ALA A 90 -21.83 -27.83 -6.17
N ALA A 91 -21.56 -28.12 -4.90
CA ALA A 91 -22.56 -28.46 -3.90
C ALA A 91 -23.48 -27.27 -3.57
N ALA A 92 -22.91 -26.07 -3.39
CA ALA A 92 -23.67 -24.84 -3.17
C ALA A 92 -24.60 -24.51 -4.36
N ARG A 93 -24.15 -24.75 -5.60
CA ARG A 93 -25.01 -24.62 -6.79
C ARG A 93 -26.19 -25.59 -6.79
N LYS A 94 -26.03 -26.80 -6.25
CA LYS A 94 -27.08 -27.81 -6.19
C LYS A 94 -28.18 -27.46 -5.17
N ASP A 95 -27.83 -26.78 -4.08
CA ASP A 95 -28.81 -26.28 -3.09
C ASP A 95 -29.59 -25.04 -3.59
N THR A 96 -28.97 -24.15 -4.38
CA THR A 96 -29.70 -23.01 -4.98
C THR A 96 -30.75 -23.43 -6.01
N THR A 97 -30.63 -24.63 -6.59
CA THR A 97 -31.65 -25.19 -7.51
C THR A 97 -32.78 -25.95 -6.82
N ARG A 98 -32.72 -26.14 -5.48
CA ARG A 98 -33.80 -26.73 -4.69
C ARG A 98 -34.70 -25.70 -4.00
N ALA A 99 -34.22 -24.47 -3.78
CA ALA A 99 -34.98 -23.42 -3.08
C ALA A 99 -35.68 -22.40 -4.01
N GLY A 100 -35.66 -22.60 -5.33
CA GLY A 100 -36.26 -21.70 -6.33
C GLY A 100 -37.30 -22.36 -7.24
N ALA A 101 -37.89 -23.49 -6.82
CA ALA A 101 -38.84 -24.27 -7.61
C ALA A 101 -40.26 -24.22 -7.01
N GLU A 102 -40.77 -23.03 -6.76
CA GLU A 102 -42.18 -22.82 -6.40
C GLU A 102 -42.69 -21.48 -6.93
N GLN A 103 -42.93 -21.42 -8.25
CA GLN A 103 -44.02 -20.65 -8.87
C GLN A 103 -44.00 -20.87 -10.40
N ALA A 104 -44.58 -22.00 -10.84
CA ALA A 104 -45.06 -22.17 -12.21
C ALA A 104 -46.22 -23.18 -12.20
N LEU A 105 -47.45 -22.67 -12.23
CA LEU A 105 -48.66 -23.45 -12.49
C LEU A 105 -49.45 -22.77 -13.61
N GLY A 106 -49.81 -23.57 -14.63
CA GLY A 106 -50.69 -23.25 -15.75
C GLY A 106 -50.22 -23.97 -17.01
N SER A 107 -50.53 -25.27 -17.19
CA SER A 107 -51.72 -25.79 -17.93
C SER A 107 -51.57 -25.55 -19.45
N ASP A 108 -51.71 -26.48 -20.40
CA ASP A 108 -52.31 -27.83 -20.54
C ASP A 108 -51.90 -28.33 -21.96
N ASP A 109 -51.27 -29.51 -22.06
CA ASP A 109 -51.76 -30.72 -22.76
C ASP A 109 -51.42 -30.92 -24.26
N SER A 110 -51.31 -32.22 -24.59
CA SER A 110 -51.27 -32.90 -25.89
C SER A 110 -49.90 -33.34 -26.43
N SER A 111 -49.44 -34.46 -25.87
CA SER A 111 -48.73 -35.56 -26.59
C SER A 111 -49.76 -36.43 -27.37
N PRO A 112 -49.41 -37.43 -28.22
CA PRO A 112 -48.11 -38.10 -28.38
C PRO A 112 -47.70 -38.46 -29.84
N SER A 113 -46.41 -38.81 -30.05
CA SER A 113 -45.99 -40.16 -30.50
C SER A 113 -44.58 -40.20 -31.16
N ARG A 114 -43.72 -40.97 -30.48
CA ARG A 114 -42.85 -42.05 -30.98
C ARG A 114 -41.93 -41.81 -32.20
N ALA A 115 -40.66 -41.62 -31.83
CA ALA A 115 -39.48 -42.40 -32.24
C ALA A 115 -38.97 -42.40 -33.71
N GLN A 116 -37.71 -41.99 -33.79
CA GLN A 116 -36.59 -42.63 -34.48
C GLN A 116 -36.42 -42.47 -36.01
N HIS A 117 -35.35 -41.73 -36.31
CA HIS A 117 -34.16 -42.21 -37.04
C HIS A 117 -34.09 -41.94 -38.55
N ARG A 118 -33.09 -41.10 -38.85
CA ARG A 118 -32.14 -41.16 -39.98
C ARG A 118 -32.61 -40.89 -41.41
N LYS A 119 -31.74 -40.09 -42.04
CA LYS A 119 -31.21 -40.17 -43.41
C LYS A 119 -32.00 -39.50 -44.55
N LYS A 120 -31.33 -38.47 -45.08
CA LYS A 120 -30.82 -38.36 -46.47
C LYS A 120 -31.62 -37.44 -47.42
N SER A 121 -30.89 -36.43 -47.86
CA SER A 121 -30.96 -35.71 -49.13
C SER A 121 -31.79 -36.35 -50.26
N LYS A 122 -32.67 -35.57 -50.89
CA LYS A 122 -32.59 -35.16 -52.30
C LYS A 122 -33.85 -34.39 -52.74
N ALA A 123 -33.60 -33.18 -53.23
CA ALA A 123 -33.96 -32.67 -54.56
C ALA A 123 -35.43 -32.60 -55.04
N LYS A 124 -35.70 -31.44 -55.69
CA LYS A 124 -36.74 -31.14 -56.71
C LYS A 124 -38.16 -30.98 -56.16
N LYS A 125 -39.06 -30.15 -56.69
CA LYS A 125 -39.09 -29.11 -57.75
C LYS A 125 -40.57 -28.68 -57.79
N ASP A 126 -40.85 -27.45 -58.26
CA ASP A 126 -42.16 -26.98 -58.75
C ASP A 126 -43.25 -26.76 -57.68
N LYS A 127 -44.19 -25.80 -57.74
CA LYS A 127 -44.48 -24.64 -58.62
C LYS A 127 -45.74 -23.97 -58.04
N SER A 128 -45.96 -22.73 -58.47
CA SER A 128 -47.23 -21.97 -58.45
C SER A 128 -47.51 -21.18 -57.16
N LYS A 129 -47.38 -19.85 -57.22
CA LYS A 129 -48.35 -18.81 -57.66
C LYS A 129 -49.27 -18.41 -56.49
N LYS A 130 -49.07 -17.21 -55.94
CA LYS A 130 -49.92 -16.02 -56.15
C LYS A 130 -51.11 -16.07 -55.16
N ASP A 131 -51.19 -15.22 -54.13
CA ASP A 131 -51.69 -13.86 -54.28
C ASP A 131 -51.30 -12.89 -53.15
N LYS A 132 -51.23 -11.61 -53.55
CA LYS A 132 -51.01 -10.41 -52.71
C LYS A 132 -52.23 -10.16 -51.82
N LYS A 133 -52.04 -9.90 -50.50
CA LYS A 133 -52.98 -9.03 -49.76
C LYS A 133 -52.39 -8.36 -48.52
N HIS A 134 -52.19 -7.04 -48.66
CA HIS A 134 -52.20 -5.94 -47.69
C HIS A 134 -51.33 -5.98 -46.41
N LYS A 135 -50.19 -5.29 -46.56
CA LYS A 135 -49.51 -4.44 -45.58
C LYS A 135 -50.53 -3.51 -44.87
N LYS A 136 -50.86 -3.80 -43.61
CA LYS A 136 -51.40 -2.81 -42.66
C LYS A 136 -50.54 -2.84 -41.40
N ARG A 137 -49.59 -1.91 -41.35
CA ARG A 137 -48.72 -1.62 -40.21
C ARG A 137 -49.60 -1.30 -39.00
N ARG A 138 -49.70 -2.20 -38.03
CA ARG A 138 -50.08 -1.85 -36.66
C ARG A 138 -48.77 -1.62 -35.91
N LEU A 139 -48.47 -0.35 -35.68
CA LEU A 139 -47.40 0.09 -34.77
C LEU A 139 -47.64 -0.58 -33.41
N PRO A 140 -46.66 -1.25 -32.80
CA PRO A 140 -46.74 -1.53 -31.38
C PRO A 140 -46.75 -0.19 -30.64
N GLN A 141 -47.74 -0.07 -29.78
CA GLN A 141 -47.98 1.03 -28.86
C GLN A 141 -46.70 1.22 -28.03
N MET A 142 -46.08 2.41 -28.12
CA MET A 142 -45.00 2.82 -27.22
C MET A 142 -45.53 2.70 -25.79
N GLU A 143 -45.04 1.71 -25.05
CA GLU A 143 -44.91 1.87 -23.61
C GLU A 143 -43.98 3.05 -23.38
N LYS A 144 -44.46 4.00 -22.57
CA LYS A 144 -43.80 5.26 -22.32
C LYS A 144 -42.55 5.01 -21.48
N ASP A 145 -41.38 5.33 -22.03
CA ASP A 145 -40.12 5.42 -21.31
C ASP A 145 -40.28 6.38 -20.10
N PRO A 146 -40.04 5.95 -18.86
CA PRO A 146 -39.94 6.88 -17.75
C PRO A 146 -38.51 7.40 -17.71
N HIS A 147 -38.32 8.57 -18.30
CA HIS A 147 -37.18 9.48 -18.13
C HIS A 147 -35.84 9.00 -18.67
N ALA A 148 -35.25 9.82 -19.53
CA ALA A 148 -33.81 9.91 -19.69
C ALA A 148 -33.18 10.07 -18.30
N ARG A 149 -32.69 8.97 -17.72
CA ARG A 149 -31.53 9.05 -16.82
C ARG A 149 -30.50 9.80 -17.64
N SER A 150 -30.09 10.97 -17.17
CA SER A 150 -28.94 11.64 -17.77
C SER A 150 -27.83 10.59 -17.91
N GLU A 151 -27.13 10.54 -19.05
CA GLU A 151 -26.04 9.57 -19.30
C GLU A 151 -24.94 9.60 -18.21
N GLN A 152 -25.02 10.60 -17.33
CA GLN A 152 -24.14 10.88 -16.20
C GLN A 152 -24.57 10.17 -14.90
N PHE A 153 -25.85 9.79 -14.75
CA PHE A 153 -26.32 9.17 -13.52
C PHE A 153 -25.71 7.77 -13.32
N GLY A 154 -25.04 7.56 -12.19
CA GLY A 154 -24.39 6.29 -11.85
C GLY A 154 -23.08 6.03 -12.59
N LYS A 155 -22.51 7.02 -13.29
CA LYS A 155 -21.23 6.88 -14.03
C LYS A 155 -20.06 6.48 -13.13
N HIS A 156 -20.06 6.93 -11.88
CA HIS A 156 -19.04 6.65 -10.87
C HIS A 156 -19.52 5.61 -9.83
N GLY A 157 -20.57 4.86 -10.15
CA GLY A 157 -21.30 4.04 -9.18
C GLY A 157 -22.46 4.81 -8.54
N ILE A 158 -23.29 4.10 -7.78
CA ILE A 158 -24.42 4.67 -7.05
C ILE A 158 -24.10 4.58 -5.56
N LEU A 159 -23.91 5.74 -4.93
CA LEU A 159 -23.70 5.91 -3.52
C LEU A 159 -25.03 5.79 -2.76
N ARG A 160 -25.01 5.06 -1.64
CA ARG A 160 -26.14 4.94 -0.70
C ARG A 160 -25.71 5.44 0.69
N GLU A 161 -26.67 5.68 1.58
CA GLU A 161 -26.39 6.08 2.97
C GLU A 161 -25.51 5.06 3.72
N ALA A 162 -25.64 3.77 3.38
CA ALA A 162 -24.85 2.70 3.97
C ALA A 162 -23.35 2.76 3.60
N ASP A 163 -23.00 3.48 2.53
CA ASP A 163 -21.63 3.59 2.03
C ASP A 163 -20.90 4.83 2.60
N ALA A 164 -21.49 5.53 3.57
CA ALA A 164 -20.93 6.75 4.17
C ALA A 164 -19.51 6.54 4.71
N ASP A 165 -19.25 5.42 5.37
CA ASP A 165 -17.93 5.11 5.92
C ASP A 165 -16.87 4.93 4.82
N ARG A 166 -17.25 4.28 3.70
CA ARG A 166 -16.33 3.98 2.59
C ARG A 166 -15.90 5.24 1.85
N TYR A 167 -16.78 6.24 1.76
CA TYR A 167 -16.56 7.50 1.05
C TYR A 167 -16.35 8.69 2.00
N SER A 168 -16.05 8.41 3.27
CA SER A 168 -15.85 9.43 4.30
C SER A 168 -14.73 10.41 3.94
N SER A 169 -13.62 9.92 3.38
CA SER A 169 -12.51 10.76 2.90
C SER A 169 -12.91 11.74 1.80
N GLU A 170 -13.65 11.26 0.80
CA GLU A 170 -14.10 12.03 -0.35
C GLU A 170 -15.14 13.07 0.07
N PHE A 171 -16.06 12.67 0.96
CA PHE A 171 -17.09 13.52 1.52
C PHE A 171 -16.49 14.66 2.36
N VAL A 172 -15.54 14.35 3.24
CA VAL A 172 -14.86 15.36 4.07
C VAL A 172 -14.11 16.37 3.20
N LEU A 173 -13.36 15.90 2.19
CA LEU A 173 -12.64 16.80 1.30
C LEU A 173 -13.61 17.70 0.51
N TRP A 174 -14.71 17.13 0.00
CA TRP A 174 -15.74 17.91 -0.70
C TRP A 174 -16.41 18.93 0.22
N ALA A 175 -16.74 18.56 1.46
CA ALA A 175 -17.36 19.47 2.42
C ALA A 175 -16.44 20.65 2.74
N ILE A 176 -15.15 20.41 2.93
CA ILE A 176 -14.16 21.45 3.21
C ILE A 176 -13.97 22.36 1.99
N GLU A 177 -13.73 21.79 0.80
CA GLU A 177 -13.33 22.59 -0.37
C GLU A 177 -14.51 23.22 -1.12
N VAL A 178 -15.66 22.55 -1.19
CA VAL A 178 -16.84 23.01 -1.93
C VAL A 178 -17.81 23.75 -1.03
N LYS A 179 -18.10 23.21 0.16
CA LYS A 179 -19.04 23.83 1.10
C LYS A 179 -18.35 24.75 2.10
N GLY A 180 -17.03 24.67 2.28
CA GLY A 180 -16.30 25.49 3.25
C GLY A 180 -16.57 25.09 4.69
N VAL A 181 -17.05 23.86 4.91
CA VAL A 181 -17.51 23.37 6.21
C VAL A 181 -16.62 22.22 6.66
N ASP A 182 -16.11 22.32 7.88
CA ASP A 182 -15.36 21.24 8.53
C ASP A 182 -16.32 20.26 9.18
N VAL A 183 -16.38 19.04 8.66
CA VAL A 183 -17.30 17.98 9.10
C VAL A 183 -17.07 17.63 10.58
N GLU A 184 -15.84 17.77 11.10
CA GLU A 184 -15.53 17.44 12.50
C GLU A 184 -16.15 18.42 13.50
N LEU A 185 -16.44 19.65 13.06
CA LEU A 185 -17.04 20.69 13.90
C LEU A 185 -18.58 20.62 13.90
N LEU A 186 -19.18 19.80 13.03
CA LEU A 186 -20.62 19.74 12.85
C LEU A 186 -21.29 18.69 13.72
N PRO A 187 -22.54 18.92 14.14
CA PRO A 187 -23.33 17.91 14.80
C PRO A 187 -23.72 16.79 13.81
N LYS A 188 -23.74 15.54 14.28
CA LYS A 188 -23.99 14.32 13.47
C LYS A 188 -25.26 14.32 12.61
N TRP A 189 -26.25 15.16 12.92
CA TRP A 189 -27.46 15.27 12.11
C TRP A 189 -27.25 16.14 10.87
N GLU A 190 -26.44 17.19 10.99
CA GLU A 190 -26.09 18.11 9.91
C GLU A 190 -25.10 17.45 8.95
N GLU A 191 -24.17 16.65 9.50
CA GLU A 191 -23.29 15.76 8.73
C GLU A 191 -24.08 14.84 7.79
N LYS A 192 -25.15 14.19 8.31
CA LYS A 192 -26.01 13.31 7.52
C LYS A 192 -26.77 14.05 6.42
N ASP A 193 -27.17 15.29 6.65
CA ASP A 193 -27.88 16.10 5.65
C ASP A 193 -26.94 16.57 4.54
N LEU A 194 -25.73 16.99 4.92
CA LEU A 194 -24.65 17.29 3.97
C LEU A 194 -24.28 16.06 3.15
N PHE A 195 -24.25 14.87 3.77
CA PHE A 195 -23.95 13.62 3.06
C PHE A 195 -25.03 13.27 2.04
N LYS A 196 -26.31 13.58 2.29
CA LYS A 196 -27.37 13.40 1.28
C LYS A 196 -27.17 14.30 0.07
N THR A 197 -26.79 15.56 0.30
CA THR A 197 -26.46 16.49 -0.79
C THR A 197 -25.27 15.98 -1.60
N PHE A 198 -24.21 15.52 -0.92
CA PHE A 198 -23.05 14.90 -1.56
C PHE A 198 -23.43 13.65 -2.37
N MET A 199 -24.32 12.82 -1.84
CA MET A 199 -24.80 11.61 -2.51
C MET A 199 -25.58 11.92 -3.78
N GLU A 200 -26.44 12.95 -3.76
CA GLU A 200 -27.14 13.42 -4.95
C GLU A 200 -26.14 13.90 -6.01
N ASP A 201 -25.16 14.71 -5.64
CA ASP A 201 -24.15 15.23 -6.57
C ASP A 201 -23.20 14.13 -7.10
N TYR A 202 -22.85 13.16 -6.25
CA TYR A 202 -22.06 11.99 -6.64
C TYR A 202 -22.83 11.14 -7.66
N ASN A 203 -24.08 10.82 -7.35
CA ASN A 203 -24.91 9.95 -8.17
C ASN A 203 -25.26 10.58 -9.51
N THR A 204 -25.46 11.90 -9.54
CA THR A 204 -25.79 12.65 -10.75
C THR A 204 -24.56 13.07 -11.56
N GLY A 205 -23.35 12.94 -11.00
CA GLY A 205 -22.14 13.29 -11.73
C GLY A 205 -21.87 14.80 -11.79
N THR A 206 -22.39 15.59 -10.84
CA THR A 206 -22.36 17.06 -10.82
C THR A 206 -21.25 17.65 -9.93
N LEU A 207 -20.43 16.81 -9.30
CA LEU A 207 -19.33 17.29 -8.45
C LEU A 207 -18.32 18.10 -9.28
N PRO A 208 -17.77 19.20 -8.74
CA PRO A 208 -16.94 20.14 -9.51
C PRO A 208 -15.66 19.54 -10.10
N HIS A 209 -15.10 18.53 -9.46
CA HIS A 209 -13.82 17.95 -9.85
C HIS A 209 -13.79 16.43 -9.68
N LYS A 210 -13.04 15.74 -10.54
CA LYS A 210 -12.97 14.27 -10.56
C LYS A 210 -12.44 13.66 -9.25
N LYS A 211 -11.67 14.44 -8.48
CA LYS A 211 -11.06 14.01 -7.20
C LYS A 211 -12.08 13.59 -6.14
N TYR A 212 -13.29 14.15 -6.18
CA TYR A 212 -14.34 13.85 -5.20
C TYR A 212 -15.07 12.52 -5.49
N TYR A 213 -14.79 11.87 -6.64
CA TYR A 213 -15.34 10.55 -6.94
C TYR A 213 -14.43 9.41 -6.50
N ASP A 214 -13.11 9.63 -6.54
CA ASP A 214 -12.09 8.65 -6.16
C ASP A 214 -10.80 9.41 -5.80
N LEU A 215 -10.60 9.63 -4.51
CA LEU A 215 -9.46 10.37 -3.99
C LEU A 215 -8.15 9.62 -4.27
N ILE A 216 -8.17 8.31 -4.03
CA ILE A 216 -7.00 7.43 -4.16
C ILE A 216 -6.51 7.40 -5.61
N ALA A 217 -7.41 7.25 -6.58
CA ALA A 217 -7.04 7.25 -7.99
C ALA A 217 -6.52 8.62 -8.43
N TYR A 218 -7.06 9.71 -7.89
CA TYR A 218 -6.57 11.06 -8.16
C TYR A 218 -5.15 11.26 -7.65
N ASP A 219 -4.88 10.88 -6.39
CA ASP A 219 -3.55 11.02 -5.79
C ASP A 219 -2.51 10.15 -6.48
N LYS A 220 -2.86 8.90 -6.82
CA LYS A 220 -2.01 8.04 -7.65
C LYS A 220 -1.67 8.69 -8.98
N LYS A 221 -2.65 9.26 -9.67
CA LYS A 221 -2.43 9.95 -10.95
C LYS A 221 -1.56 11.21 -10.77
N LYS A 222 -1.75 11.95 -9.68
CA LYS A 222 -0.92 13.12 -9.36
C LYS A 222 0.52 12.72 -9.07
N ALA A 223 0.73 11.65 -8.32
CA ALA A 223 2.05 11.10 -8.04
C ALA A 223 2.76 10.59 -9.31
N LEU A 224 2.03 9.91 -10.20
CA LEU A 224 2.57 9.46 -11.48
C LEU A 224 2.97 10.63 -12.38
N ARG A 225 2.13 11.67 -12.46
CA ARG A 225 2.47 12.89 -13.20
C ARG A 225 3.67 13.61 -12.60
N ALA A 226 3.74 13.72 -11.28
CA ALA A 226 4.90 14.32 -10.62
C ALA A 226 6.19 13.49 -10.84
N ALA A 227 6.08 12.16 -10.93
CA ALA A 227 7.21 11.29 -11.25
C ALA A 227 7.62 11.40 -12.74
N GLU A 228 6.66 11.54 -13.65
CA GLU A 228 6.90 11.75 -15.08
C GLU A 228 7.51 13.15 -15.34
N ASP A 229 6.89 14.19 -14.79
CA ASP A 229 7.37 15.57 -14.87
C ASP A 229 8.72 15.74 -14.14
N GLY A 230 8.94 15.02 -13.04
CA GLY A 230 10.21 14.99 -12.31
C GLY A 230 11.31 14.21 -13.04
N SER A 231 10.97 13.33 -13.98
CA SER A 231 11.94 12.60 -14.79
C SER A 231 12.44 13.39 -16.01
N ASP A 232 11.63 14.33 -16.53
CA ASP A 232 11.97 15.12 -17.73
C ASP A 232 12.54 16.51 -17.39
N ASN A 233 12.30 17.04 -16.17
CA ASN A 233 12.78 18.37 -15.76
C ASN A 233 14.13 18.35 -15.01
N ASP A 234 14.71 17.19 -14.72
CA ASP A 234 15.96 17.06 -13.96
C ASP A 234 17.23 17.35 -14.80
N VAL A 235 17.10 17.49 -16.12
CA VAL A 235 18.23 17.82 -17.01
C VAL A 235 18.48 19.33 -17.13
N GLU A 236 17.50 20.20 -16.86
CA GLU A 236 17.62 21.64 -17.15
C GLU A 236 17.28 22.60 -15.99
N LYS A 237 16.97 22.12 -14.77
CA LYS A 237 16.60 23.01 -13.63
C LYS A 237 17.34 22.78 -12.30
N ALA A 238 18.40 21.99 -12.27
CA ALA A 238 19.26 21.82 -11.08
C ALA A 238 20.37 22.88 -10.98
N VAL A 239 20.03 24.18 -10.99
CA VAL A 239 21.05 25.25 -10.85
C VAL A 239 20.64 26.38 -9.90
N PHE A 240 19.41 26.41 -9.36
CA PHE A 240 18.97 27.60 -8.60
C PHE A 240 18.36 27.36 -7.21
N ASN A 241 18.37 26.14 -6.68
CA ASN A 241 17.94 25.92 -5.29
C ASN A 241 18.79 24.91 -4.49
N ASP A 242 20.01 24.67 -4.93
CA ASP A 242 20.83 23.56 -4.45
C ASP A 242 21.53 23.89 -3.11
N GLU A 243 21.67 25.17 -2.74
CA GLU A 243 22.41 25.56 -1.55
C GLU A 243 21.66 25.25 -0.25
N ALA A 244 20.34 25.49 -0.21
CA ALA A 244 19.53 25.25 0.98
C ALA A 244 19.38 23.75 1.29
N GLU A 245 19.26 22.93 0.25
CA GLU A 245 19.10 21.48 0.37
C GLU A 245 20.44 20.80 0.71
N VAL A 246 21.55 21.24 0.12
CA VAL A 246 22.89 20.82 0.53
C VAL A 246 23.21 21.26 1.96
N ALA A 247 22.80 22.45 2.39
CA ALA A 247 22.98 22.91 3.76
C ALA A 247 22.14 22.09 4.76
N ALA A 248 20.91 21.71 4.42
CA ALA A 248 20.08 20.84 5.24
C ALA A 248 20.66 19.42 5.34
N ALA A 249 21.16 18.88 4.22
CA ALA A 249 21.83 17.58 4.19
C ALA A 249 23.11 17.58 5.03
N ARG A 250 23.93 18.63 4.96
CA ARG A 250 25.12 18.80 5.82
C ARG A 250 24.76 18.83 7.29
N LYS A 251 23.76 19.63 7.69
CA LYS A 251 23.29 19.67 9.09
C LYS A 251 22.81 18.31 9.56
N ARG A 252 22.08 17.56 8.72
CA ARG A 252 21.62 16.21 9.05
C ARG A 252 22.80 15.25 9.25
N ASN A 253 23.77 15.29 8.35
CA ASN A 253 24.98 14.46 8.44
C ASN A 253 25.84 14.82 9.65
N GLU A 254 25.95 16.10 10.00
CA GLU A 254 26.63 16.56 11.21
C GLU A 254 25.94 16.03 12.47
N VAL A 255 24.60 16.08 12.54
CA VAL A 255 23.83 15.52 13.66
C VAL A 255 24.02 14.00 13.76
N ILE A 256 24.00 13.28 12.63
CA ILE A 256 24.22 11.83 12.60
C ILE A 256 25.64 11.50 13.07
N SER A 257 26.66 12.19 12.55
CA SER A 257 28.05 11.97 12.97
C SER A 257 28.27 12.29 14.46
N GLN A 258 27.63 13.34 14.98
CA GLN A 258 27.66 13.65 16.42
C GLN A 258 27.00 12.53 17.25
N GLN A 259 25.86 12.00 16.79
CA GLN A 259 25.19 10.89 17.46
C GLN A 259 26.01 9.60 17.44
N GLU A 260 26.68 9.30 16.33
CA GLU A 260 27.58 8.14 16.22
C GLU A 260 28.77 8.27 17.17
N ARG A 261 29.44 9.42 17.20
CA ARG A 261 30.52 9.68 18.17
C ARG A 261 30.07 9.56 19.61
N LEU A 262 28.88 10.07 19.94
CA LEU A 262 28.29 9.92 21.28
C LEU A 262 28.00 8.44 21.61
N ARG A 263 27.51 7.68 20.62
CA ARG A 263 27.22 6.26 20.77
C ARG A 263 28.49 5.43 20.96
N GLU A 264 29.56 5.74 20.22
CA GLU A 264 30.87 5.12 20.36
C GLU A 264 31.47 5.41 21.73
N ALA A 265 31.49 6.68 22.16
CA ALA A 265 31.94 7.06 23.49
C ALA A 265 31.13 6.39 24.61
N TYR A 266 29.81 6.24 24.42
CA TYR A 266 28.96 5.50 25.35
C TYR A 266 29.30 4.00 25.39
N ASN A 267 29.55 3.39 24.24
CA ASN A 267 29.96 1.99 24.17
C ASN A 267 31.33 1.78 24.84
N GLU A 268 32.30 2.65 24.59
CA GLU A 268 33.60 2.63 25.27
C GLU A 268 33.44 2.77 26.78
N LEU A 269 32.58 3.69 27.24
CA LEU A 269 32.30 3.87 28.66
C LEU A 269 31.63 2.64 29.29
N LYS A 270 30.73 1.99 28.55
CA LYS A 270 30.07 0.75 28.97
C LYS A 270 31.04 -0.39 29.23
N TYR A 271 32.15 -0.47 28.50
CA TYR A 271 33.17 -1.51 28.69
C TYR A 271 34.27 -1.11 29.68
N THR A 272 34.61 0.18 29.77
CA THR A 272 35.71 0.68 30.63
C THR A 272 35.29 0.99 32.07
N ALA A 273 34.05 1.42 32.29
CA ALA A 273 33.55 1.80 33.62
C ALA A 273 32.02 1.56 33.75
N PRO A 274 31.58 0.30 33.94
CA PRO A 274 30.15 -0.03 34.07
C PRO A 274 29.45 0.75 35.19
N ASP A 275 30.11 0.92 36.34
CA ASP A 275 29.58 1.65 37.51
C ASP A 275 29.27 3.11 37.18
N LYS A 276 30.07 3.73 36.30
CA LYS A 276 29.87 5.12 35.86
C LYS A 276 28.67 5.25 34.92
N VAL A 277 28.41 4.23 34.10
CA VAL A 277 27.23 4.19 33.23
C VAL A 277 25.94 4.02 34.02
N GLU A 278 25.94 3.18 35.06
CA GLU A 278 24.81 3.02 35.97
C GLU A 278 24.50 4.33 36.70
N ALA A 279 25.52 5.01 37.23
CA ALA A 279 25.36 6.32 37.85
C ALA A 279 24.78 7.38 36.89
N MET A 280 25.19 7.39 35.61
CA MET A 280 24.61 8.28 34.60
C MET A 280 23.13 7.97 34.33
N ARG A 281 22.77 6.69 34.22
CA ARG A 281 21.36 6.29 34.07
C ARG A 281 20.52 6.70 35.27
N ASP A 282 21.03 6.54 36.49
CA ASP A 282 20.32 6.93 37.70
C ASP A 282 20.10 8.44 37.78
N GLN A 283 21.05 9.23 37.30
CA GLN A 283 20.91 10.68 37.16
C GLN A 283 19.88 11.06 36.10
N GLU A 284 19.88 10.42 34.94
CA GLU A 284 18.87 10.62 33.90
C GLU A 284 17.47 10.26 34.41
N MET A 285 17.34 9.13 35.11
CA MET A 285 16.07 8.73 35.76
C MET A 285 15.62 9.75 36.80
N THR A 286 16.54 10.33 37.56
CA THR A 286 16.25 11.38 38.55
C THR A 286 15.80 12.69 37.87
N ARG A 287 16.43 13.08 36.76
CA ARG A 287 16.02 14.22 35.94
C ARG A 287 14.62 14.01 35.33
N LEU A 288 14.34 12.82 34.82
CA LEU A 288 13.02 12.46 34.29
C LEU A 288 11.94 12.51 35.39
N LYS A 289 12.20 11.94 36.58
CA LYS A 289 11.29 12.02 37.74
C LYS A 289 11.04 13.47 38.17
N MET A 290 12.08 14.30 38.17
CA MET A 290 11.95 15.74 38.47
C MET A 290 11.07 16.44 37.42
N SER A 291 11.28 16.17 36.12
CA SER A 291 10.46 16.73 35.04
C SER A 291 8.99 16.30 35.14
N LEU A 292 8.75 15.05 35.52
CA LEU A 292 7.42 14.52 35.76
C LEU A 292 6.75 15.23 36.95
N ALA A 293 7.46 15.38 38.07
CA ALA A 293 6.97 16.08 39.26
C ALA A 293 6.58 17.55 38.97
N TYR A 294 7.40 18.25 38.18
CA TYR A 294 7.04 19.59 37.68
C TYR A 294 5.79 19.55 36.78
N ARG A 295 5.68 18.56 35.89
CA ARG A 295 4.52 18.41 35.01
C ARG A 295 3.24 18.06 35.77
N THR A 296 3.34 17.31 36.86
CA THR A 296 2.21 16.93 37.73
C THR A 296 1.90 17.96 38.81
N GLY A 297 2.72 19.02 38.93
CA GLY A 297 2.51 20.12 39.88
C GLY A 297 2.97 19.86 41.31
N ASP A 298 3.70 18.78 41.56
CA ASP A 298 4.24 18.44 42.87
C ASP A 298 5.64 19.06 43.04
N ARG A 299 5.67 20.27 43.60
CA ARG A 299 6.87 21.12 43.67
C ARG A 299 7.86 20.66 44.73
N GLU A 300 7.37 20.09 45.83
CA GLU A 300 8.23 19.63 46.94
C GLU A 300 9.11 18.45 46.51
N THR A 301 8.53 17.47 45.80
CA THR A 301 9.29 16.34 45.27
C THR A 301 10.25 16.76 44.17
N ALA A 302 9.88 17.73 43.33
CA ALA A 302 10.76 18.31 42.34
C ALA A 302 11.99 19.01 42.96
N ASP A 303 11.80 19.79 44.03
CA ASP A 303 12.88 20.48 44.73
C ASP A 303 13.82 19.52 45.47
N MET A 304 13.29 18.45 46.08
CA MET A 304 14.11 17.39 46.69
C MET A 304 14.96 16.66 45.64
N LEU A 305 14.37 16.30 44.50
CA LEU A 305 15.10 15.66 43.40
C LEU A 305 16.15 16.59 42.78
N ALA A 306 15.87 17.89 42.68
CA ALA A 306 16.83 18.89 42.21
C ALA A 306 18.04 19.01 43.16
N ASN A 307 17.82 19.02 44.47
CA ASN A 307 18.90 19.08 45.45
C ASN A 307 19.76 17.80 45.45
N LYS A 308 19.12 16.63 45.26
CA LYS A 308 19.84 15.37 45.08
C LYS A 308 20.72 15.40 43.83
N LEU A 309 20.18 15.88 42.71
CA LEU A 309 20.93 16.00 41.45
C LEU A 309 22.13 16.94 41.59
N LYS A 310 21.97 18.09 42.26
CA LYS A 310 23.07 19.04 42.53
C LYS A 310 24.18 18.43 43.39
N SER A 311 23.81 17.62 44.39
CA SER A 311 24.78 16.92 45.25
C SER A 311 25.58 15.87 44.46
N ASP A 312 24.91 15.11 43.60
CA ASP A 312 25.56 14.10 42.76
C ASP A 312 26.45 14.74 41.68
N GLU A 313 26.04 15.89 41.11
CA GLU A 313 26.86 16.68 40.18
C GLU A 313 28.11 17.27 40.86
N ALA A 314 28.01 17.70 42.12
CA ALA A 314 29.16 18.17 42.89
C ALA A 314 30.18 17.04 43.12
N LYS A 315 29.72 15.86 43.56
CA LYS A 315 30.59 14.69 43.74
C LYS A 315 31.27 14.26 42.45
N GLN A 316 30.57 14.33 41.31
CA GLN A 316 31.17 14.03 40.00
C GLN A 316 32.22 15.06 39.59
N ARG A 317 32.01 16.35 39.90
CA ARG A 317 33.02 17.41 39.64
C ARG A 317 34.27 17.19 40.48
N ASP A 318 34.10 16.84 41.75
CA ASP A 318 35.22 16.56 42.65
C ASP A 318 35.99 15.31 42.19
N ALA A 319 35.29 14.24 41.79
CA ALA A 319 35.89 13.03 41.22
C ALA A 319 36.57 13.26 39.85
N ALA A 320 36.13 14.25 39.08
CA ALA A 320 36.78 14.63 37.82
C ALA A 320 37.99 15.57 38.02
N ALA A 321 38.11 16.21 39.19
CA ALA A 321 39.17 17.14 39.53
C ALA A 321 40.39 16.47 40.20
N GLU A 322 40.28 15.19 40.60
CA GLU A 322 41.45 14.44 41.07
C GLU A 322 42.40 14.18 39.89
N PRO A 323 43.66 14.65 39.94
CA PRO A 323 44.61 14.43 38.87
C PRO A 323 44.97 12.94 38.83
N ILE A 324 44.80 12.35 37.64
CA ILE A 324 45.28 11.01 37.30
C ILE A 324 46.81 11.04 37.44
N ASN A 325 47.32 10.45 38.53
CA ASN A 325 48.75 10.18 38.75
C ASN A 325 49.14 8.89 38.04
#